data_AF-A0A948V9W7-F1
#
_entry.id   AF-A0A948V9W7-F1
#
_cell.length_a   1.000
_cell.length_b   1.000
_cell.length_c   1.000
_cell.angle_alpha   90.00
_cell.angle_beta   90.00
_cell.angle_gamma   90.00
#
_symmetry.space_group_name_H-M   'P 1'
#
loop_
_entity.id
_entity.type
_entity.pdbx_description
1 polymer ?
#
loop_
_entity_poly.entity_id
_entity_poly.type
_entity_poly.pdbx_seq_one_letter_code
_entity_poly.pdbx_strand_id
1 'polypeptide(L)' 'MLSEREKIDLITQISLDLNEAKDIDHLLERILTNVRKFYSADAGSIYLRDGDNLKFSYTQNDTL' A
#
# COMPACT_ATOMS: atom_id res chain seq x y z
N MET A 1 36.00 -2.92 5.35
CA MET A 1 35.12 -1.97 6.07
C MET A 1 34.56 -1.01 5.04
N LEU A 2 33.27 -0.70 5.08
CA LEU A 2 32.65 0.24 4.14
C LEU A 2 33.26 1.65 4.31
N SER A 3 33.54 2.30 3.20
CA SER A 3 33.93 3.71 3.13
C SER A 3 32.79 4.62 3.60
N GLU A 4 33.11 5.87 3.94
CA GLU A 4 32.09 6.85 4.37
C GLU A 4 31.02 7.08 3.30
N ARG A 5 31.40 7.05 2.03
CA ARG A 5 30.47 7.19 0.91
C ARG A 5 29.50 6.03 0.82
N GLU A 6 29.99 4.80 0.92
CA GLU A 6 29.16 3.60 0.91
C GLU A 6 28.17 3.55 2.10
N LYS A 7 28.56 4.09 3.25
CA LYS A 7 27.64 4.21 4.40
C LYS A 7 26.54 5.23 4.16
N ILE A 8 26.84 6.37 3.52
CA ILE A 8 25.85 7.40 3.17
C ILE A 8 24.88 6.87 2.11
N ASP A 9 25.38 6.16 1.11
CA ASP A 9 24.55 5.56 0.07
C ASP A 9 23.62 4.49 0.67
N LEU A 10 24.12 3.68 1.61
CA LEU A 10 23.32 2.71 2.34
C LEU A 10 22.22 3.37 3.19
N ILE A 11 22.54 4.45 3.92
CA ILE A 11 21.54 5.20 4.71
C ILE A 11 20.49 5.83 3.80
N THR A 12 20.91 6.34 2.64
CA THR A 12 20.01 6.93 1.63
C THR A 12 19.07 5.87 1.06
N GLN A 13 19.61 4.71 0.69
CA GLN A 13 18.80 3.58 0.20
C GLN A 13 17.83 3.09 1.27
N ILE A 14 18.27 2.90 2.52
CA ILE A 14 17.39 2.52 3.63
C ILE A 14 16.28 3.56 3.83
N SER A 15 16.58 4.85 3.68
CA SER A 15 15.58 5.93 3.79
C SER A 15 14.58 5.92 2.64
N LEU A 16 15.01 5.57 1.43
CA LEU A 16 14.16 5.39 0.26
C LEU A 16 13.29 4.13 0.39
N ASP A 17 13.87 3.00 0.82
CA ASP A 17 13.18 1.74 1.06
C ASP A 17 12.18 1.86 2.22
N LEU A 18 12.51 2.63 3.27
CA LEU A 18 11.56 2.98 4.34
C LEU A 18 10.44 3.90 3.86
N ASN A 19 10.67 4.68 2.81
CA ASN A 19 9.63 5.46 2.14
C ASN A 19 8.73 4.54 1.29
N GLU A 20 9.31 3.57 0.60
CA GLU A 20 8.59 2.53 -0.17
C GLU A 20 7.79 1.59 0.76
N ALA A 21 8.31 1.28 1.95
CA ALA A 21 7.63 0.52 3.00
C ALA A 21 6.45 1.27 3.66
N LYS A 22 6.14 2.50 3.23
CA LYS A 22 4.95 3.27 3.62
C LYS A 22 3.82 3.22 2.58
N ASP A 23 3.83 2.27 1.64
CA ASP A 23 2.76 2.19 0.65
C ASP A 23 1.52 1.46 1.20
N ILE A 24 0.87 2.09 2.18
CA ILE A 24 -0.41 1.63 2.73
C ILE A 24 -1.47 1.52 1.62
N ASP A 25 -1.36 2.33 0.57
CA ASP A 25 -2.19 2.25 -0.61
C ASP A 25 -2.00 0.91 -1.31
N HIS A 26 -0.76 0.52 -1.61
CA HIS A 26 -0.47 -0.78 -2.23
C HIS A 26 -0.91 -1.97 -1.37
N LEU A 27 -0.74 -1.87 -0.05
CA LEU A 27 -1.18 -2.92 0.88
C LEU A 27 -2.70 -3.09 0.85
N LEU A 28 -3.46 -1.99 0.90
CA LEU A 28 -4.92 -2.02 0.94
C LEU A 28 -5.51 -2.52 -0.38
N GLU A 29 -4.91 -2.18 -1.53
CA GLU A 29 -5.27 -2.77 -2.82
C GLU A 29 -5.06 -4.28 -2.86
N ARG A 30 -3.92 -4.76 -2.33
CA ARG A 30 -3.61 -6.19 -2.29
C ARG A 30 -4.55 -6.96 -1.35
N ILE A 31 -4.91 -6.36 -0.22
CA ILE A 31 -5.90 -6.91 0.70
C ILE A 31 -7.26 -7.03 0.01
N LEU A 32 -7.74 -5.96 -0.63
CA LEU A 32 -9.04 -5.95 -1.33
C LEU A 32 -9.09 -7.04 -2.41
N THR A 33 -8.01 -7.18 -3.17
CA THR A 33 -7.85 -8.21 -4.20
C THR A 33 -7.96 -9.63 -3.60
N ASN A 34 -7.23 -9.90 -2.52
CA ASN A 34 -7.20 -11.23 -1.90
C ASN A 34 -8.55 -11.60 -1.27
N VAL A 35 -9.20 -10.64 -0.60
CA VAL A 35 -10.52 -10.84 0.01
C VAL A 35 -11.57 -11.12 -1.08
N ARG A 36 -11.60 -10.32 -2.15
CA ARG A 36 -12.54 -10.56 -3.27
C ARG A 36 -12.35 -11.95 -3.88
N LYS A 37 -11.11 -12.34 -4.17
CA LYS A 37 -10.80 -13.68 -4.71
C LYS A 37 -11.21 -14.80 -3.75
N PHE A 38 -10.92 -14.65 -2.45
CA PHE A 38 -11.26 -15.65 -1.45
C PHE A 38 -12.77 -15.89 -1.35
N TYR A 39 -13.56 -14.82 -1.40
CA TYR A 39 -15.03 -14.90 -1.35
C TYR A 39 -15.68 -15.06 -2.73
N SER A 40 -14.89 -15.13 -3.82
CA SER A 40 -15.40 -15.11 -5.20
C SER A 40 -16.38 -13.94 -5.44
N ALA A 41 -16.05 -12.78 -4.87
CA ALA A 41 -16.88 -11.58 -4.95
C ALA A 41 -16.54 -10.75 -6.19
N ASP A 42 -17.57 -10.43 -6.98
CA ASP A 42 -17.45 -9.63 -8.20
C ASP A 42 -16.95 -8.20 -7.94
N ALA A 43 -17.25 -7.61 -6.78
CA ALA A 43 -16.80 -6.27 -6.43
C ALA A 43 -16.51 -6.11 -4.94
N GLY A 44 -15.75 -5.07 -4.59
CA GLY A 44 -15.48 -4.71 -3.20
C GLY A 44 -14.86 -3.33 -3.10
N SER A 45 -14.98 -2.72 -1.92
CA SER A 45 -14.41 -1.41 -1.63
C SER A 45 -13.85 -1.34 -0.21
N ILE A 46 -12.86 -0.46 -0.02
CA ILE A 46 -12.30 -0.12 1.29
C ILE A 46 -12.48 1.38 1.51
N TYR A 47 -13.08 1.72 2.64
CA TYR A 47 -13.28 3.09 3.10
C TYR A 47 -12.28 3.44 4.19
N LEU A 48 -11.64 4.60 4.06
CA LEU A 48 -10.79 5.15 5.12
C LEU A 48 -11.50 6.30 5.80
N ARG A 49 -11.48 6.33 7.13
CA ARG A 49 -12.00 7.47 7.90
C ARG A 49 -10.87 8.49 8.09
N ASP A 50 -11.14 9.75 7.75
CA ASP A 50 -10.26 10.89 8.00
C ASP A 50 -11.02 11.94 8.84
N GLY A 51 -10.69 12.02 10.13
CA GLY A 51 -11.49 12.77 11.11
C GLY A 51 -12.93 12.24 11.17
N ASP A 52 -13.90 13.07 10.83
CA ASP A 52 -15.33 12.69 10.75
C ASP A 52 -15.82 12.39 9.33
N ASN A 53 -14.92 12.42 8.34
CA ASN A 53 -15.25 12.13 6.96
C ASN A 53 -14.93 10.67 6.59
N LEU A 54 -15.82 10.04 5.83
CA LEU A 54 -15.58 8.74 5.24
C LEU A 54 -15.09 8.92 3.79
N LYS A 55 -13.86 8.48 3.50
CA LYS A 55 -13.25 8.53 2.19
C LYS A 55 -13.43 7.20 1.45
N PHE A 56 -13.95 7.30 0.23
CA PHE A 56 -14.02 6.22 -0.76
C PHE A 56 -12.62 6.05 -1.36
N SER A 57 -11.81 5.17 -0.78
CA SER A 57 -10.37 5.10 -1.07
C SER A 57 -10.01 4.06 -2.13
N TYR A 58 -10.60 2.86 -2.07
CA TYR A 58 -10.29 1.79 -3.01
C TYR A 58 -11.57 1.08 -3.43
N THR A 59 -11.73 0.84 -4.72
CA THR A 59 -12.85 0.08 -5.29
C THR A 59 -12.30 -0.83 -6.37
N GLN A 60 -12.77 -2.07 -6.41
CA GLN A 60 -12.47 -3.00 -7.47
C GLN A 60 -13.73 -3.76 -7.87
N ASN A 61 -13.87 -4.00 -9.16
CA ASN A 61 -14.97 -4.76 -9.76
C ASN A 61 -14.44 -5.50 -10.99
N ASP A 62 -14.91 -6.73 -11.21
CA ASP A 62 -14.55 -7.52 -12.39
C ASP A 62 -15.53 -7.26 -13.56
N THR A 63 -16.75 -6.81 -13.26
CA THR A 63 -17.79 -6.48 -14.25
C THR A 63 -18.18 -4.99 -14.21
N LEU A 64 -18.72 -4.46 -15.31
CA LEU A 64 -19.13 -3.04 -15.51
C LEU A 64 -20.63 -2.84 -15.31
#